data_AF-A0A330GUU9-F1
#
_entry.id   AF-A0A330GUU9-F1
#
_cell.length_a   1.000
_cell.length_b   1.000
_cell.length_c   1.000
_cell.angle_alpha   90.00
_cell.angle_beta   90.00
_cell.angle_gamma   90.00
#
_symmetry.space_group_name_H-M   'P 1'
#
loop_
_entity.id
_entity.type
_entity.pdbx_description
1 polymer ?
#
loop_
_entity_poly.entity_id
_entity_poly.type
_entity_poly.pdbx_seq_one_letter_code
_entity_poly.pdbx_strand_id
1 'polypeptide(L)'
;MVSSLPPPVSQSVSARLTRAAIFLVVTINPGSAAEETVRGLCADLSSLLRGVGFRNLNGQLSCIMGFGSDAWDRLFGEPRPADLHPFREIRGVHHAVSTPGDILFHIRAASMDLCFELATHVMSRLAGAVSTEDEVHGFKFFDDRDLIGFVDGTENPVGQAAEAATLVGDEDPAFAGGSYVIVQKYLHDVERWNKVPVEEQENIIGRHKLSDIEQLNSVKKPYAHNVLTNIEEDGEQLQIVRDNMPFGEVGKAEFGTYFIGYARSPHRIERMLENMFIGNPPGTYDHLLDFSRAVTGTLFFVPTATFLDNVDPEAGPDPATGLNVASAPEALGRGASPGDGSLGIGSLKK
;
A
#
# COMPACT_ATOMS: atom_id res chain seq x y z
N MET A 1 32.86 0.81 13.83
CA MET A 1 32.28 -0.54 13.79
C MET A 1 30.93 -0.40 13.12
N VAL A 2 30.76 -0.92 11.91
CA VAL A 2 29.44 -0.96 11.28
C VAL A 2 28.66 -2.02 12.04
N SER A 3 27.71 -1.60 12.86
CA SER A 3 26.75 -2.52 13.49
C SER A 3 25.98 -3.16 12.34
N SER A 4 26.33 -4.39 11.96
CA SER A 4 25.64 -5.12 10.90
C SER A 4 24.37 -5.73 11.49
N LEU A 5 23.40 -4.87 11.80
CA LEU A 5 22.03 -5.35 11.88
C LEU A 5 21.70 -5.97 10.52
N PRO A 6 21.05 -7.15 10.48
CA PRO A 6 20.61 -7.74 9.23
C PRO A 6 19.71 -6.73 8.48
N PRO A 7 19.74 -6.72 7.13
CA PRO A 7 18.87 -5.85 6.36
C PRO A 7 17.40 -6.09 6.75
N PRO A 8 16.56 -5.04 6.78
CA PRO A 8 15.16 -5.20 7.15
C PRO A 8 14.45 -6.13 6.15
N VAL A 9 13.53 -6.94 6.66
CA VAL A 9 12.76 -7.89 5.88
C VAL A 9 11.45 -7.22 5.45
N SER A 10 11.27 -7.01 4.15
CA SER A 10 10.01 -6.51 3.60
C SER A 10 8.85 -7.48 3.83
N GLN A 11 7.63 -6.96 3.93
CA GLN A 11 6.42 -7.78 3.79
C GLN A 11 6.29 -8.29 2.34
N SER A 12 5.48 -9.31 2.10
CA SER A 12 5.40 -10.02 0.81
C SER A 12 4.65 -9.26 -0.30
N VAL A 13 4.88 -7.95 -0.47
CA VAL A 13 4.18 -7.06 -1.41
C VAL A 13 4.43 -7.38 -2.89
N SER A 14 5.55 -8.01 -3.22
CA SER A 14 5.92 -8.45 -4.58
C SER A 14 5.60 -9.92 -4.86
N ALA A 15 4.91 -10.60 -3.93
CA ALA A 15 4.54 -12.00 -4.11
C ALA A 15 3.51 -12.18 -5.23
N ARG A 16 3.51 -13.36 -5.85
CA ARG A 16 2.59 -13.70 -6.93
C ARG A 16 1.17 -13.92 -6.41
N LEU A 17 0.21 -13.76 -7.33
CA LEU A 17 -1.20 -14.10 -7.15
C LEU A 17 -1.37 -15.49 -6.53
N THR A 18 -2.32 -15.59 -5.60
CA THR A 18 -2.74 -16.85 -4.97
C THR A 18 -4.19 -17.16 -5.31
N ARG A 19 -4.70 -18.32 -4.87
CA ARG A 19 -6.05 -18.77 -5.26
C ARG A 19 -7.17 -18.11 -4.44
N ALA A 20 -6.86 -17.63 -3.24
CA ALA A 20 -7.82 -17.09 -2.30
C ALA A 20 -7.20 -15.90 -1.57
N ALA A 21 -8.00 -14.87 -1.32
CA ALA A 21 -7.59 -13.73 -0.53
C ALA A 21 -8.72 -13.25 0.38
N ILE A 22 -8.37 -12.68 1.52
CA ILE A 22 -9.26 -11.85 2.33
C ILE A 22 -8.64 -10.46 2.40
N PHE A 23 -9.44 -9.45 2.03
CA PHE A 23 -9.16 -8.05 2.26
C PHE A 23 -10.00 -7.61 3.44
N LEU A 24 -9.35 -7.04 4.44
CA LEU A 24 -10.02 -6.58 5.64
C LEU A 24 -9.52 -5.18 5.95
N VAL A 25 -10.42 -4.20 5.94
CA VAL A 25 -10.15 -2.81 6.29
C VAL A 25 -10.87 -2.51 7.59
N VAL A 26 -10.13 -1.99 8.57
CA VAL A 26 -10.67 -1.65 9.90
C VAL A 26 -10.25 -0.25 10.33
N THR A 27 -11.04 0.36 11.20
CA THR A 27 -10.70 1.61 11.91
C THR A 27 -10.42 1.33 13.38
N ILE A 28 -9.44 2.03 13.97
CA ILE A 28 -9.06 1.90 15.37
C ILE A 28 -10.04 2.70 16.21
N ASN A 29 -10.69 2.03 17.17
CA ASN A 29 -11.60 2.66 18.10
C ASN A 29 -10.86 3.76 18.91
N PRO A 30 -11.56 4.79 19.41
CA PRO A 30 -10.92 5.84 20.19
C PRO A 30 -10.29 5.32 21.50
N GLY A 31 -9.12 5.84 21.85
CA GLY A 31 -8.47 5.62 23.15
C GLY A 31 -7.17 4.82 23.07
N SER A 32 -6.26 5.10 24.01
CA SER A 32 -4.90 4.54 24.03
C SER A 32 -4.87 3.01 24.14
N ALA A 33 -5.86 2.40 24.79
CA ALA A 33 -5.95 0.94 24.92
C ALA A 33 -6.18 0.24 23.57
N ALA A 34 -6.94 0.87 22.65
CA ALA A 34 -7.14 0.34 21.31
C ALA A 34 -5.85 0.43 20.48
N GLU A 35 -5.13 1.55 20.60
CA GLU A 35 -3.84 1.78 19.94
C GLU A 35 -2.76 0.82 20.46
N GLU A 36 -2.70 0.58 21.78
CA GLU A 36 -1.84 -0.40 22.41
C GLU A 36 -2.15 -1.82 21.93
N THR A 37 -3.43 -2.17 21.80
CA THR A 37 -3.85 -3.48 21.27
C THR A 37 -3.39 -3.68 19.82
N VAL A 38 -3.50 -2.64 18.98
CA VAL A 38 -3.03 -2.66 17.59
C VAL A 38 -1.51 -2.81 17.52
N ARG A 39 -0.75 -2.03 18.31
CA ARG A 39 0.70 -2.18 18.40
C ARG A 39 1.11 -3.56 18.90
N GLY A 40 0.35 -4.14 19.84
CA GLY A 40 0.50 -5.52 20.28
C GLY A 40 0.33 -6.54 19.15
N LEU A 41 -0.65 -6.34 18.26
CA LEU A 41 -0.81 -7.20 17.08
C LEU A 41 0.38 -7.07 16.12
N CYS A 42 0.95 -5.87 15.92
CA CYS A 42 2.13 -5.69 15.05
C CYS A 42 3.26 -6.66 15.44
N ALA A 43 3.56 -6.75 16.73
CA ALA A 43 4.60 -7.64 17.26
C ALA A 43 4.20 -9.14 17.25
N ASP A 44 2.90 -9.47 17.25
CA ASP A 44 2.40 -10.87 17.25
C ASP A 44 2.12 -11.42 15.84
N LEU A 45 1.97 -10.57 14.82
CA LEU A 45 1.52 -10.98 13.48
C LEU A 45 2.41 -12.06 12.85
N SER A 46 3.73 -11.94 12.99
CA SER A 46 4.67 -12.94 12.45
C SER A 46 4.53 -14.30 13.14
N SER A 47 4.15 -14.31 14.43
CA SER A 47 3.86 -15.52 15.19
C SER A 47 2.57 -16.19 14.73
N LEU A 48 1.50 -15.42 14.53
CA LEU A 48 0.22 -15.91 14.00
C LEU A 48 0.40 -16.52 12.60
N LEU A 49 1.13 -15.84 11.72
CA LEU A 49 1.43 -16.32 10.38
C LEU A 49 2.17 -17.67 10.40
N ARG A 50 3.19 -17.82 11.27
CA ARG A 50 3.89 -19.10 11.44
C ARG A 50 2.95 -20.18 11.99
N GLY A 51 2.15 -19.86 13.01
CA GLY A 51 1.24 -20.81 13.64
C GLY A 51 0.19 -21.39 12.69
N VAL A 52 -0.41 -20.55 11.85
CA VAL A 52 -1.38 -20.98 10.84
C VAL A 52 -0.70 -21.59 9.63
N GLY A 53 0.29 -20.90 9.05
CA GLY A 53 0.93 -21.28 7.79
C GLY A 53 1.73 -22.58 7.87
N PHE A 54 2.39 -22.86 9.00
CA PHE A 54 3.20 -24.07 9.16
C PHE A 54 2.38 -25.37 9.09
N ARG A 55 1.06 -25.30 9.33
CA ARG A 55 0.13 -26.43 9.20
C ARG A 55 -0.02 -26.90 7.75
N ASN A 56 0.31 -26.04 6.77
CA ASN A 56 0.34 -26.39 5.35
C ASN A 56 1.50 -25.69 4.64
N LEU A 57 2.63 -26.39 4.48
CA LEU A 57 3.83 -25.83 3.83
C LEU A 57 3.63 -25.43 2.36
N ASN A 58 2.62 -26.01 1.69
CA ASN A 58 2.24 -25.64 0.32
C ASN A 58 1.09 -24.60 0.30
N GLY A 59 0.70 -24.10 1.46
CA GLY A 59 -0.44 -23.20 1.64
C GLY A 59 -0.17 -21.77 1.18
N GLN A 60 1.09 -21.39 0.98
CA GLN A 60 1.50 -20.06 0.52
C GLN A 60 0.85 -18.91 1.31
N LEU A 61 0.58 -19.13 2.61
CA LEU A 61 -0.09 -18.14 3.45
C LEU A 61 0.82 -16.92 3.63
N SER A 62 0.28 -15.74 3.33
CA SER A 62 0.89 -14.45 3.65
C SER A 62 -0.16 -13.49 4.17
N CYS A 63 0.27 -12.52 4.96
CA CYS A 63 -0.55 -11.39 5.38
C CYS A 63 0.30 -10.13 5.28
N ILE A 64 -0.22 -9.14 4.57
CA ILE A 64 0.34 -7.80 4.52
C ILE A 64 -0.51 -6.91 5.43
N MET A 65 0.14 -6.20 6.34
CA MET A 65 -0.48 -5.20 7.21
C MET A 65 -0.03 -3.80 6.79
N GLY A 66 -0.99 -2.94 6.43
CA GLY A 66 -0.76 -1.54 6.06
C GLY A 66 -1.53 -0.58 6.95
N PHE A 67 -1.04 0.65 7.08
CA PHE A 67 -1.58 1.68 7.98
C PHE A 67 -1.94 2.96 7.22
N GLY A 68 -3.13 3.49 7.48
CA GLY A 68 -3.60 4.76 6.94
C GLY A 68 -2.83 5.93 7.55
N SER A 69 -2.89 7.09 6.89
CA SER A 69 -2.10 8.27 7.26
C SER A 69 -2.36 8.78 8.67
N ASP A 70 -3.64 8.87 9.07
CA ASP A 70 -4.04 9.32 10.42
C ASP A 70 -3.75 8.23 11.47
N ALA A 71 -3.90 6.95 11.10
CA ALA A 71 -3.57 5.82 11.96
C ALA A 71 -2.06 5.76 12.27
N TRP A 72 -1.21 6.12 11.30
CA TRP A 72 0.23 6.21 11.49
C TRP A 72 0.58 7.20 12.61
N ASP A 73 -0.03 8.38 12.62
CA ASP A 73 0.20 9.38 13.68
C ASP A 73 -0.24 8.87 15.05
N ARG A 74 -1.38 8.19 15.11
CA ARG A 74 -1.92 7.62 16.35
C ARG A 74 -1.07 6.47 16.90
N LEU A 75 -0.43 5.70 16.03
CA LEU A 75 0.29 4.50 16.42
C LEU A 75 1.79 4.71 16.62
N PHE A 76 2.43 5.49 15.75
CA PHE A 76 3.88 5.53 15.60
C PHE A 76 4.45 6.95 15.64
N GLY A 77 3.72 7.95 15.12
CA GLY A 77 4.19 9.34 15.07
C GLY A 77 5.34 9.55 14.07
N GLU A 78 6.34 10.33 14.47
CA GLU A 78 7.51 10.65 13.64
C GLU A 78 8.66 9.63 13.82
N PRO A 79 9.47 9.34 12.78
CA PRO A 79 9.34 9.86 11.41
C PRO A 79 8.14 9.25 10.67
N ARG A 80 7.68 9.94 9.61
CA ARG A 80 6.62 9.46 8.71
C ARG A 80 7.15 9.06 7.34
N PRO A 81 6.54 8.06 6.66
CA PRO A 81 6.83 7.78 5.25
C PRO A 81 6.53 9.01 4.39
N ALA A 82 7.47 9.39 3.54
CA ALA A 82 7.49 10.71 2.91
C ALA A 82 6.20 11.08 2.14
N ASP A 83 5.58 10.10 1.47
CA ASP A 83 4.39 10.29 0.62
C ASP A 83 3.10 9.77 1.28
N LEU A 84 3.09 9.48 2.59
CA LEU A 84 1.90 8.95 3.26
C LEU A 84 0.86 10.05 3.56
N HIS A 85 -0.21 10.09 2.77
CA HIS A 85 -1.39 10.94 2.95
C HIS A 85 -2.71 10.17 2.82
N PRO A 86 -3.84 10.67 3.33
CA PRO A 86 -5.15 10.06 3.07
C PRO A 86 -5.44 10.01 1.56
N PHE A 87 -6.11 8.94 1.09
CA PHE A 87 -6.47 8.81 -0.32
C PHE A 87 -7.24 10.05 -0.81
N ARG A 88 -6.78 10.61 -1.93
CA ARG A 88 -7.36 11.82 -2.51
C ARG A 88 -8.50 11.43 -3.44
N GLU A 89 -9.69 11.90 -3.10
CA GLU A 89 -10.88 11.70 -3.92
C GLU A 89 -10.68 12.31 -5.33
N ILE A 90 -11.04 11.58 -6.39
CA ILE A 90 -10.94 12.05 -7.77
C ILE A 90 -12.35 12.19 -8.36
N ARG A 91 -12.72 13.41 -8.73
CA ARG A 91 -14.01 13.76 -9.34
C ARG A 91 -13.80 14.08 -10.83
N GLY A 92 -13.93 13.07 -11.67
CA GLY A 92 -13.90 13.20 -13.12
C GLY A 92 -15.26 12.88 -13.75
N VAL A 93 -15.25 12.17 -14.88
CA VAL A 93 -16.49 11.63 -15.49
C VAL A 93 -17.14 10.62 -14.55
N HIS A 94 -16.29 9.82 -13.91
CA HIS A 94 -16.65 8.93 -12.81
C HIS A 94 -16.02 9.43 -11.50
N HIS A 95 -16.40 8.81 -10.39
CA HIS A 95 -15.98 9.23 -9.05
C HIS A 95 -15.15 8.15 -8.36
N ALA A 96 -13.88 8.44 -8.06
CA ALA A 96 -13.06 7.64 -7.15
C ALA A 96 -13.24 8.20 -5.74
N VAL A 97 -14.14 7.57 -4.97
CA VAL A 97 -14.44 7.96 -3.58
C VAL A 97 -13.23 7.78 -2.66
N SER A 98 -13.15 8.60 -1.61
CA SER A 98 -12.25 8.36 -0.47
C SER A 98 -13.06 7.86 0.72
N THR A 99 -12.68 6.72 1.29
CA THR A 99 -13.41 6.04 2.37
C THR A 99 -12.51 5.73 3.56
N PRO A 100 -13.08 5.61 4.78
CA PRO A 100 -12.32 5.30 5.99
C PRO A 100 -11.51 3.99 5.89
N GLY A 101 -10.41 3.94 6.63
CA GLY A 101 -9.58 2.75 6.78
C GLY A 101 -8.26 3.10 7.47
N ASP A 102 -8.09 2.62 8.70
CA ASP A 102 -6.87 2.84 9.48
C ASP A 102 -5.86 1.72 9.27
N ILE A 103 -6.34 0.47 9.11
CA ILE A 103 -5.50 -0.70 8.94
C ILE A 103 -6.07 -1.56 7.82
N LEU A 104 -5.20 -1.97 6.89
CA LEU A 104 -5.46 -2.98 5.89
C LEU A 104 -4.78 -4.29 6.30
N PHE A 105 -5.53 -5.39 6.26
CA PHE A 105 -4.99 -6.73 6.18
C PHE A 105 -5.29 -7.32 4.80
N HIS A 106 -4.23 -7.62 4.05
CA HIS A 106 -4.33 -8.38 2.82
C HIS A 106 -3.77 -9.78 3.05
N ILE A 107 -4.68 -10.73 3.26
CA ILE A 107 -4.37 -12.12 3.58
C ILE A 107 -4.53 -12.95 2.32
N ARG A 108 -3.54 -13.76 1.97
CA ARG A 108 -3.50 -14.55 0.73
C ARG A 108 -3.06 -15.96 1.02
N ALA A 109 -3.64 -16.94 0.31
CA ALA A 109 -3.23 -18.33 0.43
C ALA A 109 -3.67 -19.17 -0.79
N ALA A 110 -3.17 -20.40 -0.84
CA ALA A 110 -3.61 -21.42 -1.80
C ALA A 110 -5.07 -21.89 -1.57
N SER A 111 -5.65 -21.62 -0.40
CA SER A 111 -7.00 -22.00 -0.03
C SER A 111 -7.63 -21.02 0.99
N MET A 112 -8.95 -20.84 0.90
CA MET A 112 -9.68 -19.83 1.71
C MET A 112 -9.71 -20.15 3.21
N ASP A 113 -9.65 -21.43 3.59
CA ASP A 113 -9.61 -21.86 4.99
C ASP A 113 -8.39 -21.29 5.73
N LEU A 114 -7.21 -21.23 5.09
CA LEU A 114 -6.01 -20.61 5.66
C LEU A 114 -6.18 -19.10 5.83
N CYS A 115 -6.78 -18.43 4.85
CA CYS A 115 -7.07 -17.00 4.94
C CYS A 115 -8.03 -16.73 6.11
N PHE A 116 -9.11 -17.51 6.19
CA PHE A 116 -10.16 -17.36 7.18
C PHE A 116 -9.67 -17.66 8.60
N GLU A 117 -8.84 -18.70 8.78
CA GLU A 117 -8.22 -19.02 10.08
C GLU A 117 -7.34 -17.87 10.57
N LEU A 118 -6.48 -17.32 9.71
CA LEU A 118 -5.63 -16.19 10.08
C LEU A 118 -6.46 -14.95 10.39
N ALA A 119 -7.45 -14.62 9.55
CA ALA A 119 -8.35 -13.49 9.78
C ALA A 119 -9.09 -13.62 11.13
N THR A 120 -9.55 -14.83 11.48
CA THR A 120 -10.20 -15.11 12.76
C THR A 120 -9.28 -14.84 13.94
N HIS A 121 -8.01 -15.26 13.87
CA HIS A 121 -7.03 -14.99 14.92
C HIS A 121 -6.69 -13.51 15.02
N VAL A 122 -6.48 -12.82 13.90
CA VAL A 122 -6.24 -11.38 13.84
C VAL A 122 -7.39 -10.61 14.49
N MET A 123 -8.63 -10.87 14.09
CA MET A 123 -9.79 -10.18 14.65
C MET A 123 -10.05 -10.53 16.13
N SER A 124 -9.70 -11.74 16.55
CA SER A 124 -9.75 -12.11 17.97
C SER A 124 -8.75 -11.31 18.82
N ARG A 125 -7.57 -10.99 18.30
CA ARG A 125 -6.58 -10.14 18.99
C ARG A 125 -7.00 -8.68 19.04
N LEU A 126 -7.73 -8.23 18.02
CA LEU A 126 -8.22 -6.85 17.91
C LEU A 126 -9.61 -6.64 18.54
N ALA A 127 -10.16 -7.64 19.23
CA ALA A 127 -11.51 -7.61 19.75
C ALA A 127 -11.73 -6.38 20.66
N GLY A 128 -12.69 -5.52 20.30
CA GLY A 128 -13.00 -4.28 21.01
C GLY A 128 -12.06 -3.10 20.72
N ALA A 129 -10.92 -3.32 20.06
CA ALA A 129 -9.98 -2.28 19.69
C ALA A 129 -10.25 -1.68 18.29
N VAL A 130 -10.94 -2.40 17.42
CA VAL A 130 -11.23 -1.95 16.05
C VAL A 130 -12.70 -2.12 15.67
N SER A 131 -13.11 -1.45 14.60
CA SER A 131 -14.38 -1.63 13.90
C SER A 131 -14.11 -1.98 12.44
N THR A 132 -14.86 -2.93 11.88
CA THR A 132 -14.70 -3.35 10.47
C THR A 132 -15.41 -2.36 9.53
N GLU A 133 -14.66 -1.81 8.58
CA GLU A 133 -15.16 -0.93 7.52
C GLU A 133 -15.48 -1.72 6.23
N ASP A 134 -14.61 -2.66 5.86
CA ASP A 134 -14.82 -3.53 4.71
C ASP A 134 -14.20 -4.92 4.93
N GLU A 135 -14.88 -5.94 4.44
CA GLU A 135 -14.38 -7.32 4.41
C GLU A 135 -14.78 -7.96 3.08
N VAL A 136 -13.78 -8.40 2.31
CA VAL A 136 -13.99 -9.02 1.00
C VAL A 136 -13.22 -10.32 0.89
N HIS A 137 -13.92 -11.38 0.52
CA HIS A 137 -13.34 -12.70 0.27
C HIS A 137 -13.18 -12.89 -1.24
N GLY A 138 -11.94 -12.73 -1.70
CA GLY A 138 -11.58 -12.86 -3.10
C GLY A 138 -11.27 -14.30 -3.51
N PHE A 139 -11.55 -14.64 -4.76
CA PHE A 139 -11.24 -15.95 -5.34
C PHE A 139 -10.60 -15.82 -6.72
N LYS A 140 -9.67 -16.72 -7.04
CA LYS A 140 -9.21 -16.89 -8.43
C LYS A 140 -10.37 -17.39 -9.29
N PHE A 141 -10.57 -16.74 -10.43
CA PHE A 141 -11.59 -17.12 -11.40
C PHE A 141 -10.93 -17.63 -12.69
N PHE A 142 -11.23 -18.89 -13.04
CA PHE A 142 -10.61 -19.60 -14.18
C PHE A 142 -9.08 -19.46 -14.25
N ASP A 143 -8.56 -19.08 -15.42
CA ASP A 143 -7.16 -18.83 -15.79
C ASP A 143 -6.72 -17.40 -15.44
N ASP A 144 -6.96 -16.98 -14.18
CA ASP A 144 -6.61 -15.65 -13.65
C ASP A 144 -7.41 -14.51 -14.30
N ARG A 145 -8.70 -14.76 -14.53
CA ARG A 145 -9.63 -13.78 -15.09
C ARG A 145 -10.32 -12.97 -14.01
N ASP A 146 -10.73 -11.76 -14.37
CA ASP A 146 -11.74 -11.00 -13.66
C ASP A 146 -13.17 -11.44 -14.03
N LEU A 147 -14.18 -10.85 -13.38
CA LEU A 147 -15.59 -11.16 -13.65
C LEU A 147 -16.14 -10.52 -14.94
N ILE A 148 -15.37 -9.65 -15.60
CA ILE A 148 -15.70 -9.13 -16.94
C ILE A 148 -15.11 -10.03 -18.05
N GLY A 149 -14.29 -11.01 -17.67
CA GLY A 149 -13.85 -12.15 -18.48
C GLY A 149 -12.51 -11.93 -19.17
N PHE A 150 -11.71 -10.96 -18.75
CA PHE A 150 -10.35 -10.73 -19.22
C PHE A 150 -9.35 -11.24 -18.19
N VAL A 151 -8.17 -11.67 -18.64
CA VAL A 151 -7.07 -12.04 -17.74
C VAL A 151 -6.57 -10.77 -17.06
N ASP A 152 -6.34 -10.83 -15.75
CA ASP A 152 -5.85 -9.69 -14.96
C ASP A 152 -4.47 -10.00 -14.37
N GLY A 153 -3.60 -8.99 -14.38
CA GLY A 153 -2.22 -9.09 -13.88
C GLY A 153 -1.15 -9.45 -14.92
N THR A 154 -1.48 -9.59 -16.21
CA THR A 154 -0.49 -9.98 -17.25
C THR A 154 0.71 -9.04 -17.34
N GLU A 155 0.49 -7.73 -17.21
CA GLU A 155 1.54 -6.70 -17.28
C GLU A 155 2.23 -6.44 -15.93
N ASN A 156 1.98 -7.25 -14.89
CA ASN A 156 2.71 -7.09 -13.63
C ASN A 156 4.20 -7.37 -13.83
N PRO A 157 5.09 -6.53 -13.27
CA PRO A 157 6.50 -6.86 -13.21
C PRO A 157 6.70 -8.10 -12.34
N VAL A 158 7.82 -8.81 -12.58
CA VAL A 158 8.16 -10.04 -11.85
C VAL A 158 9.59 -10.01 -11.31
N GLY A 159 9.84 -10.76 -10.24
CA GLY A 159 11.17 -10.87 -9.65
C GLY A 159 11.72 -9.51 -9.24
N GLN A 160 12.95 -9.20 -9.63
CA GLN A 160 13.61 -7.94 -9.25
C GLN A 160 12.86 -6.70 -9.75
N ALA A 161 12.18 -6.77 -10.91
CA ALA A 161 11.37 -5.65 -11.39
C ALA A 161 10.15 -5.40 -10.48
N ALA A 162 9.55 -6.45 -9.92
CA ALA A 162 8.46 -6.32 -8.96
C ALA A 162 8.94 -5.66 -7.67
N GLU A 163 10.10 -6.07 -7.16
CA GLU A 163 10.72 -5.45 -5.99
C GLU A 163 11.07 -3.97 -6.25
N ALA A 164 11.69 -3.67 -7.39
CA ALA A 164 12.05 -2.31 -7.77
C ALA A 164 10.83 -1.38 -7.99
N ALA A 165 9.68 -1.94 -8.37
CA ALA A 165 8.43 -1.20 -8.52
C ALA A 165 7.71 -0.96 -7.19
N THR A 166 7.86 -1.87 -6.21
CA THR A 166 7.04 -1.90 -4.99
C THR A 166 7.75 -1.45 -3.73
N LEU A 167 9.06 -1.68 -3.62
CA LEU A 167 9.82 -1.41 -2.40
C LEU A 167 10.40 0.00 -2.41
N VAL A 168 10.13 0.75 -1.35
CA VAL A 168 10.80 2.02 -1.04
C VAL A 168 12.30 1.77 -0.94
N GLY A 169 13.10 2.63 -1.57
CA GLY A 169 14.55 2.56 -1.60
C GLY A 169 15.23 3.75 -0.90
N ASP A 170 16.39 4.13 -1.43
CA ASP A 170 17.23 5.21 -0.89
C ASP A 170 16.58 6.62 -0.96
N GLU A 171 15.47 6.76 -1.69
CA GLU A 171 14.65 7.97 -1.69
C GLU A 171 14.00 8.26 -0.34
N ASP A 172 13.75 7.22 0.47
CA ASP A 172 13.26 7.34 1.85
C ASP A 172 13.91 6.28 2.75
N PRO A 173 15.19 6.49 3.15
CA PRO A 173 16.00 5.47 3.81
C PRO A 173 15.44 4.97 5.15
N ALA A 174 14.63 5.78 5.84
CA ALA A 174 13.99 5.40 7.11
C ALA A 174 12.92 4.32 6.90
N PHE A 175 12.35 4.25 5.70
CA PHE A 175 11.25 3.39 5.31
C PHE A 175 11.62 2.40 4.19
N ALA A 176 12.92 2.27 3.89
CA ALA A 176 13.43 1.36 2.89
C ALA A 176 12.95 -0.08 3.13
N GLY A 177 12.46 -0.72 2.07
CA GLY A 177 11.82 -2.04 2.12
C GLY A 177 10.33 -2.01 2.46
N GLY A 178 9.76 -0.86 2.83
CA GLY A 178 8.31 -0.63 2.89
C GLY A 178 7.67 -0.46 1.52
N SER A 179 6.36 -0.22 1.47
CA SER A 179 5.60 -0.04 0.23
C SER A 179 4.37 0.83 0.48
N TYR A 180 3.83 1.47 -0.55
CA TYR A 180 2.52 2.10 -0.52
C TYR A 180 1.51 1.19 -1.21
N VAL A 181 0.30 1.14 -0.65
CA VAL A 181 -0.79 0.34 -1.21
C VAL A 181 -2.07 1.16 -1.30
N ILE A 182 -2.71 1.13 -2.46
CA ILE A 182 -4.05 1.69 -2.65
C ILE A 182 -5.01 0.53 -2.93
N VAL A 183 -6.17 0.57 -2.26
CA VAL A 183 -7.27 -0.39 -2.47
C VAL A 183 -8.52 0.32 -2.93
N GLN A 184 -9.26 -0.33 -3.82
CA GLN A 184 -10.59 0.11 -4.26
C GLN A 184 -11.48 -1.09 -4.54
N LYS A 185 -12.68 -1.12 -3.95
CA LYS A 185 -13.70 -2.11 -4.25
C LYS A 185 -14.51 -1.64 -5.44
N TYR A 186 -14.46 -2.37 -6.56
CA TYR A 186 -15.27 -2.08 -7.75
C TYR A 186 -16.47 -3.03 -7.84
N LEU A 187 -17.66 -2.47 -8.07
CA LEU A 187 -18.87 -3.22 -8.42
C LEU A 187 -19.17 -3.07 -9.91
N HIS A 188 -19.45 -4.19 -10.55
CA HIS A 188 -19.60 -4.30 -12.00
C HIS A 188 -21.06 -4.45 -12.42
N ASP A 189 -21.47 -3.68 -13.44
CA ASP A 189 -22.70 -3.94 -14.20
C ASP A 189 -22.44 -5.01 -15.26
N VAL A 190 -22.36 -6.26 -14.80
CA VAL A 190 -22.06 -7.42 -15.66
C VAL A 190 -23.15 -7.66 -16.71
N GLU A 191 -24.40 -7.27 -16.45
CA GLU A 191 -25.49 -7.41 -17.42
C GLU A 191 -25.27 -6.49 -18.61
N ARG A 192 -24.97 -5.20 -18.35
CA ARG A 192 -24.68 -4.23 -19.40
C ARG A 192 -23.37 -4.57 -20.11
N TRP A 193 -22.35 -5.00 -19.37
CA TRP A 193 -21.08 -5.43 -19.95
C TRP A 193 -21.25 -6.57 -20.96
N ASN A 194 -22.02 -7.61 -20.61
CA ASN A 194 -22.24 -8.78 -21.46
C ASN A 194 -23.06 -8.48 -22.73
N LYS A 195 -23.72 -7.31 -22.82
CA LYS A 195 -24.40 -6.84 -24.04
C LYS A 195 -23.45 -6.13 -25.01
N VAL A 196 -22.25 -5.75 -24.57
CA VAL A 196 -21.22 -5.15 -25.41
C VAL A 196 -20.61 -6.24 -26.31
N PRO A 197 -20.52 -6.03 -27.64
CA PRO A 197 -19.82 -6.95 -28.53
C PRO A 197 -18.38 -7.18 -28.07
N VAL A 198 -17.85 -8.39 -28.27
CA VAL A 198 -16.52 -8.77 -27.80
C VAL A 198 -15.44 -7.83 -28.34
N GLU A 199 -15.53 -7.43 -29.61
CA GLU A 199 -14.57 -6.53 -30.24
C GLU A 199 -14.54 -5.15 -29.56
N GLU A 200 -15.67 -4.68 -29.03
CA GLU A 200 -15.71 -3.42 -28.29
C GLU A 200 -15.25 -3.59 -26.85
N GLN A 201 -15.52 -4.73 -26.21
CA GLN A 201 -14.89 -5.06 -24.92
C GLN A 201 -13.35 -5.08 -25.05
N GLU A 202 -12.83 -5.69 -26.12
CA GLU A 202 -11.40 -5.70 -26.42
C GLU A 202 -10.84 -4.29 -26.67
N ASN A 203 -11.60 -3.39 -27.31
CA ASN A 203 -11.22 -1.98 -27.46
C ASN A 203 -11.20 -1.22 -26.12
N ILE A 204 -12.13 -1.52 -25.21
CA ILE A 204 -12.21 -0.90 -23.89
C ILE A 204 -11.05 -1.38 -23.00
N ILE A 205 -10.65 -2.65 -23.10
CA ILE A 205 -9.54 -3.19 -22.29
C ILE A 205 -8.17 -2.94 -22.95
N GLY A 206 -8.12 -2.98 -24.28
CA GLY A 206 -6.91 -2.89 -25.11
C GLY A 206 -6.15 -4.21 -25.28
N ARG A 207 -6.82 -5.35 -25.04
CA ARG A 207 -6.28 -6.72 -25.20
C ARG A 207 -7.33 -7.62 -25.83
N HIS A 208 -6.90 -8.73 -26.43
CA HIS A 208 -7.82 -9.76 -26.94
C HIS A 208 -8.37 -10.62 -25.80
N LYS A 209 -9.69 -10.84 -25.78
CA LYS A 209 -10.38 -11.43 -24.62
C LYS A 209 -9.98 -12.86 -24.35
N LEU A 210 -9.93 -13.69 -25.40
CA LEU A 210 -9.66 -15.12 -25.25
C LEU A 210 -8.16 -15.40 -25.05
N SER A 211 -7.32 -14.84 -25.92
CA SER A 211 -5.87 -15.13 -25.96
C SER A 211 -5.05 -14.28 -25.01
N ASP A 212 -5.63 -13.22 -24.45
CA ASP A 212 -4.94 -12.22 -23.63
C ASP A 212 -3.79 -11.51 -24.36
N ILE A 213 -3.71 -11.59 -25.69
CA ILE A 213 -2.66 -10.90 -26.45
C ILE A 213 -3.00 -9.41 -26.50
N GLU A 214 -2.02 -8.58 -26.16
CA GLU A 214 -2.17 -7.13 -26.26
C GLU A 214 -2.44 -6.68 -27.70
N GLN A 215 -3.37 -5.73 -27.87
CA GLN A 215 -3.62 -5.14 -29.19
C GLN A 215 -2.40 -4.35 -29.66
N LEU A 216 -2.21 -4.26 -30.99
CA LEU A 216 -1.15 -3.40 -31.54
C LEU A 216 -1.40 -1.93 -31.22
N ASN A 217 -0.33 -1.18 -30.93
CA ASN A 217 -0.42 0.25 -30.62
C ASN A 217 -1.15 1.08 -31.70
N SER A 218 -1.10 0.67 -32.97
CA SER A 218 -1.78 1.35 -34.07
C SER A 218 -3.31 1.22 -34.05
N VAL A 219 -3.86 0.27 -33.29
CA VAL A 219 -5.31 0.02 -33.22
C VAL A 219 -5.91 0.29 -31.83
N LYS A 220 -5.08 0.33 -30.78
CA LYS A 220 -5.53 0.64 -29.41
C LYS A 220 -6.29 1.96 -29.38
N LYS A 221 -7.40 1.95 -28.64
CA LYS A 221 -8.19 3.16 -28.41
C LYS A 221 -7.53 4.00 -27.33
N PRO A 222 -7.58 5.33 -27.44
CA PRO A 222 -6.99 6.20 -26.42
C PRO A 222 -7.71 6.12 -25.06
N TYR A 223 -8.97 5.64 -25.05
CA TYR A 223 -9.76 5.40 -23.83
C TYR A 223 -9.58 3.98 -23.25
N ALA A 224 -8.73 3.14 -23.85
CA ALA A 224 -8.54 1.79 -23.39
C ALA A 224 -7.87 1.75 -22.01
N HIS A 225 -8.33 0.84 -21.14
CA HIS A 225 -7.82 0.67 -19.78
C HIS A 225 -6.29 0.57 -19.77
N ASN A 226 -5.70 -0.34 -20.56
CA ASN A 226 -4.25 -0.53 -20.59
C ASN A 226 -3.45 0.66 -21.15
N VAL A 227 -4.08 1.56 -21.91
CA VAL A 227 -3.43 2.79 -22.39
C VAL A 227 -3.36 3.81 -21.25
N LEU A 228 -4.45 3.97 -20.50
CA LEU A 228 -4.53 4.97 -19.43
C LEU A 228 -3.79 4.54 -18.16
N THR A 229 -3.65 3.23 -17.93
CA THR A 229 -2.89 2.68 -16.79
C THR A 229 -1.44 2.35 -17.13
N ASN A 230 -0.99 2.56 -18.36
CA ASN A 230 0.43 2.50 -18.70
C ASN A 230 1.01 3.91 -18.68
N ILE A 231 1.80 4.21 -17.66
CA ILE A 231 2.36 5.54 -17.41
C ILE A 231 3.87 5.55 -17.62
N GLU A 232 4.34 6.59 -18.29
CA GLU A 232 5.76 6.86 -18.52
C GLU A 232 6.10 8.25 -17.96
N GLU A 233 7.27 8.36 -17.34
CA GLU A 233 7.84 9.61 -16.85
C GLU A 233 9.33 9.64 -17.18
N ASP A 234 9.81 10.74 -17.74
CA ASP A 234 11.20 10.90 -18.17
C ASP A 234 11.75 9.77 -19.07
N GLY A 235 10.87 9.13 -19.84
CA GLY A 235 11.21 8.02 -20.74
C GLY A 235 11.29 6.65 -20.06
N GLU A 236 10.96 6.55 -18.77
CA GLU A 236 10.91 5.31 -18.01
C GLU A 236 9.45 4.93 -17.70
N GLN A 237 9.14 3.64 -17.84
CA GLN A 237 7.82 3.13 -17.50
C GLN A 237 7.69 3.02 -15.98
N LEU A 238 6.66 3.67 -15.42
CA LEU A 238 6.38 3.59 -13.99
C LEU A 238 5.44 2.44 -13.69
N GLN A 239 6.02 1.29 -13.31
CA GLN A 239 5.25 0.08 -12.98
C GLN A 239 4.77 0.05 -11.52
N ILE A 240 3.73 -0.75 -11.28
CA ILE A 240 3.19 -1.15 -9.98
C ILE A 240 2.98 -2.67 -9.98
N VAL A 241 2.74 -3.29 -8.82
CA VAL A 241 2.25 -4.68 -8.74
C VAL A 241 0.80 -4.67 -8.34
N ARG A 242 -0.07 -5.22 -9.19
CA ARG A 242 -1.51 -5.40 -8.91
C ARG A 242 -1.78 -6.82 -8.43
N ASP A 243 -2.67 -6.97 -7.46
CA ASP A 243 -3.08 -8.29 -6.93
C ASP A 243 -4.61 -8.37 -6.87
N ASN A 244 -5.25 -7.92 -7.96
CA ASN A 244 -6.69 -7.81 -8.07
C ASN A 244 -7.37 -9.17 -7.90
N MET A 245 -8.48 -9.19 -7.15
CA MET A 245 -9.23 -10.42 -6.91
C MET A 245 -10.72 -10.25 -7.24
N PRO A 246 -11.29 -11.16 -8.04
CA PRO A 246 -12.74 -11.33 -8.16
C PRO A 246 -13.41 -11.55 -6.81
N PHE A 247 -14.58 -10.94 -6.61
CA PHE A 247 -15.48 -11.23 -5.50
C PHE A 247 -16.95 -11.09 -5.93
N GLY A 248 -17.87 -11.63 -5.15
CA GLY A 248 -19.29 -11.38 -5.40
C GLY A 248 -20.25 -12.26 -4.61
N GLU A 249 -21.52 -11.89 -4.67
CA GLU A 249 -22.66 -12.60 -4.10
C GLU A 249 -23.72 -12.79 -5.18
N VAL A 250 -23.72 -13.96 -5.83
CA VAL A 250 -24.61 -14.27 -6.96
C VAL A 250 -26.09 -14.08 -6.61
N GLY A 251 -26.49 -14.46 -5.39
CA GLY A 251 -27.87 -14.29 -4.89
C GLY A 251 -28.32 -12.84 -4.73
N LYS A 252 -27.37 -11.90 -4.68
CA LYS A 252 -27.61 -10.44 -4.61
C LYS A 252 -27.31 -9.72 -5.92
N ALA A 253 -26.89 -10.46 -6.95
CA ALA A 253 -26.36 -9.92 -8.21
C ALA A 253 -25.21 -8.93 -8.01
N GLU A 254 -24.37 -9.15 -6.99
CA GLU A 254 -23.16 -8.38 -6.76
C GLU A 254 -21.96 -9.10 -7.36
N PHE A 255 -21.29 -8.45 -8.31
CA PHE A 255 -20.10 -8.94 -8.98
C PHE A 255 -19.07 -7.82 -8.96
N GLY A 256 -17.83 -8.12 -8.57
CA GLY A 256 -16.82 -7.08 -8.45
C GLY A 256 -15.40 -7.56 -8.59
N THR A 257 -14.52 -6.58 -8.67
CA THR A 257 -13.07 -6.74 -8.57
C THR A 257 -12.60 -5.91 -7.38
N TYR A 258 -11.89 -6.54 -6.45
CA TYR A 258 -11.18 -5.83 -5.41
C TYR A 258 -9.82 -5.42 -5.99
N PHE A 259 -9.67 -4.15 -6.35
CA PHE A 259 -8.42 -3.61 -6.81
C PHE A 259 -7.48 -3.42 -5.61
N ILE A 260 -6.23 -3.87 -5.79
CA ILE A 260 -5.14 -3.58 -4.87
C ILE A 260 -3.86 -3.38 -5.69
N GLY A 261 -3.19 -2.25 -5.48
CA GLY A 261 -1.95 -1.91 -6.16
C GLY A 261 -0.86 -1.57 -5.15
N TYR A 262 0.31 -2.18 -5.28
CA TYR A 262 1.53 -1.89 -4.52
C TYR A 262 2.52 -1.10 -5.35
N ALA A 263 3.13 -0.09 -4.75
CA ALA A 263 4.13 0.76 -5.39
C ALA A 263 5.10 1.34 -4.37
N ARG A 264 6.34 1.62 -4.79
CA ARG A 264 7.31 2.33 -3.95
C ARG A 264 6.98 3.80 -3.69
N SER A 265 6.10 4.38 -4.51
CA SER A 265 5.53 5.72 -4.31
C SER A 265 4.06 5.69 -4.74
N PRO A 266 3.14 6.28 -3.96
CA PRO A 266 1.72 6.26 -4.29
C PRO A 266 1.40 7.06 -5.55
N HIS A 267 2.26 8.02 -5.92
CA HIS A 267 2.14 8.84 -7.12
C HIS A 267 1.86 8.00 -8.37
N ARG A 268 2.49 6.82 -8.48
CA ARG A 268 2.31 5.92 -9.64
C ARG A 268 0.87 5.49 -9.81
N ILE A 269 0.23 5.04 -8.72
CA ILE A 269 -1.16 4.59 -8.75
C ILE A 269 -2.09 5.78 -8.87
N GLU A 270 -1.82 6.87 -8.16
CA GLU A 270 -2.61 8.11 -8.25
C GLU A 270 -2.64 8.65 -9.68
N ARG A 271 -1.51 8.63 -10.39
CA ARG A 271 -1.43 9.04 -11.79
C ARG A 271 -2.24 8.14 -12.72
N MET A 272 -2.21 6.82 -12.50
CA MET A 272 -3.08 5.88 -13.24
C MET A 272 -4.56 6.20 -12.98
N LEU A 273 -4.94 6.45 -11.72
CA LEU A 273 -6.32 6.80 -11.36
C LEU A 273 -6.75 8.15 -11.93
N GLU A 274 -5.89 9.17 -11.94
CA GLU A 274 -6.18 10.44 -12.62
C GLU A 274 -6.47 10.23 -14.11
N ASN A 275 -5.62 9.47 -14.81
CA ASN A 275 -5.83 9.14 -16.21
C ASN A 275 -7.14 8.38 -16.42
N MET A 276 -7.47 7.43 -15.54
CA MET A 276 -8.70 6.65 -15.64
C MET A 276 -9.95 7.49 -15.40
N PHE A 277 -10.00 8.28 -14.33
CA PHE A 277 -11.23 8.96 -13.89
C PHE A 277 -11.43 10.33 -14.55
N ILE A 278 -10.36 11.10 -14.76
CA ILE A 278 -10.40 12.43 -15.40
C ILE A 278 -10.19 12.31 -16.92
N GLY A 279 -9.29 11.43 -17.34
CA GLY A 279 -8.87 11.25 -18.72
C GLY A 279 -7.54 11.90 -19.08
N ASN A 280 -6.87 11.34 -20.08
CA ASN A 280 -5.63 11.90 -20.62
C ASN A 280 -5.67 11.96 -22.17
N PRO A 281 -5.89 13.15 -22.78
CA PRO A 281 -6.20 14.43 -22.14
C PRO A 281 -7.58 14.39 -21.43
N PRO A 282 -7.88 15.37 -20.55
CA PRO A 282 -9.14 15.41 -19.80
C PRO A 282 -10.37 15.19 -20.69
N GLY A 283 -11.25 14.27 -20.28
CA GLY A 283 -12.39 13.80 -21.06
C GLY A 283 -12.15 12.49 -21.83
N THR A 284 -10.90 12.10 -22.07
CA THR A 284 -10.53 10.77 -22.60
C THR A 284 -10.30 9.81 -21.44
N TYR A 285 -11.38 9.51 -20.70
CA TYR A 285 -11.37 8.69 -19.51
C TYR A 285 -11.39 7.19 -19.85
N ASP A 286 -11.20 6.34 -18.84
CA ASP A 286 -11.25 4.89 -19.00
C ASP A 286 -12.70 4.41 -19.14
N HIS A 287 -13.05 3.94 -20.33
CA HIS A 287 -14.40 3.46 -20.61
C HIS A 287 -14.78 2.19 -19.83
N LEU A 288 -13.83 1.49 -19.20
CA LEU A 288 -14.16 0.39 -18.29
C LEU A 288 -14.99 0.89 -17.09
N LEU A 289 -14.78 2.14 -16.67
CA LEU A 289 -15.52 2.76 -15.57
C LEU A 289 -17.02 2.96 -15.88
N ASP A 290 -17.43 2.90 -17.16
CA ASP A 290 -18.86 2.89 -17.52
C ASP A 290 -19.60 1.63 -17.05
N PHE A 291 -18.86 0.60 -16.69
CA PHE A 291 -19.35 -0.69 -16.22
C PHE A 291 -18.87 -1.03 -14.81
N SER A 292 -17.91 -0.27 -14.27
CA SER A 292 -17.21 -0.59 -13.02
C SER A 292 -17.19 0.62 -12.10
N ARG A 293 -17.88 0.55 -10.97
CA ARG A 293 -17.99 1.66 -10.01
C ARG A 293 -17.15 1.40 -8.76
N ALA A 294 -16.19 2.28 -8.48
CA ALA A 294 -15.48 2.30 -7.20
C ALA A 294 -16.43 2.70 -6.06
N VAL A 295 -16.54 1.85 -5.04
CA VAL A 295 -17.36 2.11 -3.83
C VAL A 295 -16.52 2.31 -2.58
N THR A 296 -15.22 2.03 -2.65
CA THR A 296 -14.23 2.37 -1.61
C THR A 296 -12.95 2.93 -2.26
N GLY A 297 -12.14 3.62 -1.47
CA GLY A 297 -10.83 4.12 -1.88
C GLY A 297 -10.00 4.54 -0.67
N THR A 298 -8.89 3.85 -0.44
CA THR A 298 -8.03 4.09 0.73
C THR A 298 -6.56 3.84 0.38
N LEU A 299 -5.68 4.67 0.92
CA LEU A 299 -4.23 4.59 0.80
C LEU A 299 -3.65 4.17 2.15
N PHE A 300 -2.72 3.22 2.12
CA PHE A 300 -1.99 2.77 3.29
C PHE A 300 -0.49 2.73 2.99
N PHE A 301 0.31 2.88 4.04
CA PHE A 301 1.72 2.50 4.02
C PHE A 301 1.92 1.13 4.65
N VAL A 302 2.73 0.29 4.01
CA VAL A 302 3.10 -1.05 4.42
C VAL A 302 4.54 -1.00 4.93
N PRO A 303 4.78 -1.00 6.25
CA PRO A 303 6.14 -1.03 6.79
C PRO A 303 6.81 -2.39 6.57
N THR A 304 8.10 -2.50 6.88
CA THR A 304 8.79 -3.80 6.83
C THR A 304 8.24 -4.76 7.89
N ALA A 305 8.36 -6.07 7.67
CA ALA A 305 8.06 -7.05 8.72
C ALA A 305 8.97 -6.85 9.93
N THR A 306 10.23 -6.46 9.69
CA THR A 306 11.17 -6.07 10.76
C THR A 306 10.68 -4.87 11.57
N PHE A 307 10.05 -3.87 10.95
CA PHE A 307 9.44 -2.77 11.68
C PHE A 307 8.33 -3.28 12.59
N LEU A 308 7.40 -4.09 12.06
CA LEU A 308 6.28 -4.65 12.83
C LEU A 308 6.74 -5.47 14.04
N ASP A 309 7.71 -6.37 13.84
CA ASP A 309 8.27 -7.22 14.90
C ASP A 309 8.97 -6.41 16.02
N ASN A 310 9.36 -5.16 15.75
CA ASN A 310 10.05 -4.28 16.70
C ASN A 310 9.13 -3.17 17.28
N VAL A 311 7.84 -3.16 16.95
CA VAL A 311 6.88 -2.24 17.58
C VAL A 311 6.77 -2.59 19.06
N ASP A 312 7.03 -1.61 19.94
CA ASP A 312 6.76 -1.72 21.36
C ASP A 312 5.27 -1.40 21.63
N PRO A 313 4.47 -2.35 22.17
CA PRO A 313 3.04 -2.13 22.44
C PRO A 313 2.76 -0.94 23.37
N GLU A 314 3.62 -0.75 24.39
CA GLU A 314 3.44 0.26 25.43
C GLU A 314 3.95 1.65 24.98
N ALA A 315 4.87 1.69 24.02
CA ALA A 315 5.39 2.94 23.46
C ALA A 315 4.40 3.55 22.45
N GLY A 316 3.43 4.31 22.96
CA GLY A 316 2.63 5.21 22.11
C GLY A 316 3.47 6.36 21.52
N PRO A 317 2.94 7.10 20.53
CA PRO A 317 3.59 8.29 20.01
C PRO A 317 3.80 9.29 21.17
N ASP A 318 5.05 9.74 21.36
CA ASP A 318 5.41 10.62 22.46
C ASP A 318 4.70 11.98 22.28
N PRO A 319 3.80 12.41 23.18
CA PRO A 319 3.09 13.69 23.03
C PRO A 319 4.01 14.92 23.16
N ALA A 320 5.31 14.74 23.43
CA ALA A 320 6.26 15.82 23.71
C ALA A 320 7.12 16.31 22.52
N THR A 321 6.93 15.82 21.29
CA THR A 321 7.69 16.32 20.11
C THR A 321 7.02 17.49 19.37
N GLY A 322 6.18 18.26 20.08
CA GLY A 322 5.83 19.62 19.67
C GLY A 322 6.96 20.60 20.01
N LEU A 323 7.69 21.07 19.00
CA LEU A 323 8.64 22.18 19.04
C LEU A 323 9.82 22.03 20.03
N ASN A 324 10.90 21.40 19.58
CA ASN A 324 12.24 21.81 19.98
C ASN A 324 13.14 21.84 18.75
N VAL A 325 12.95 22.87 17.92
CA VAL A 325 14.02 23.34 17.05
C VAL A 325 15.15 23.73 17.98
N ALA A 326 16.22 22.93 17.97
CA ALA A 326 17.43 23.21 18.72
C ALA A 326 17.84 24.66 18.46
N SER A 327 17.65 25.49 19.47
CA SER A 327 18.18 26.85 19.50
C SER A 327 19.68 26.75 19.32
N ALA A 328 20.17 27.29 18.21
CA ALA A 328 21.59 27.48 17.95
C ALA A 328 22.24 28.18 19.17
N PRO A 329 23.47 27.80 19.59
CA PRO A 329 24.14 28.53 20.65
C PRO A 329 24.46 29.95 20.17
N GLU A 330 23.94 30.95 20.88
CA GLU A 330 24.33 32.34 20.72
C GLU A 330 25.84 32.47 20.91
N ALA A 331 26.53 32.88 19.85
CA ALA A 331 27.91 33.33 19.91
C ALA A 331 27.96 34.71 20.59
N LEU A 332 28.20 34.73 21.90
CA LEU A 332 28.67 35.92 22.61
C LEU A 332 30.18 35.80 22.84
N GLY A 333 30.92 36.60 22.08
CA GLY A 333 32.37 36.70 22.18
C GLY A 333 32.84 37.18 23.55
N ARG A 334 33.91 36.57 24.05
CA ARG A 334 34.87 37.22 24.95
C ARG A 334 36.29 36.94 24.48
N GLY A 335 37.04 38.03 24.41
CA GLY A 335 38.37 38.13 23.84
C GLY A 335 39.47 37.38 24.58
N ALA A 336 40.59 37.31 23.87
CA ALA A 336 41.83 36.62 24.15
C ALA A 336 42.54 37.01 25.47
N SER A 337 43.28 36.06 26.02
CA SER A 337 44.74 36.16 26.25
C SER A 337 45.32 34.80 26.67
N PRO A 338 46.42 34.32 26.05
CA PRO A 338 47.15 33.15 26.54
C PRO A 338 48.39 33.55 27.36
N GLY A 339 48.69 32.73 28.36
CA GLY A 339 50.03 32.44 28.92
C GLY A 339 50.91 33.60 29.41
N ASP A 340 51.34 33.56 30.67
CA ASP A 340 52.65 33.00 31.02
C ASP A 340 52.92 33.26 32.52
N GLY A 341 53.39 32.22 33.20
CA GLY A 341 53.75 32.27 34.61
C GLY A 341 55.19 32.73 34.74
N SER A 342 55.41 33.93 35.27
CA SER A 342 56.76 34.39 35.63
C SER A 342 56.72 35.28 36.87
N LEU A 343 57.36 34.78 37.93
CA LEU A 343 57.81 35.55 39.09
C LEU A 343 59.07 36.33 38.66
N GLY A 344 58.92 37.62 38.40
CA GLY A 344 60.00 38.51 37.95
C GLY A 344 60.25 39.64 38.92
N ILE A 345 61.07 39.35 39.93
CA ILE A 345 61.66 40.31 40.89
C ILE A 345 62.33 41.45 40.13
N GLY A 346 62.09 42.69 40.56
CA GLY A 346 62.62 43.88 39.91
C GLY A 346 64.12 44.07 40.08
N SER A 347 64.74 44.80 39.14
CA SER A 347 65.53 46.01 39.42
C SER A 347 66.42 46.43 38.23
N LEU A 348 66.32 47.72 37.91
CA LEU A 348 67.41 48.69 37.65
C LEU A 348 68.51 48.37 36.62
N LYS A 349 68.39 49.09 35.50
CA LYS A 349 69.41 49.88 34.77
C LYS A 349 70.87 49.39 34.78
N LYS A 350 71.39 49.08 33.59
CA LYS A 350 72.31 49.97 32.86
C LYS A 350 72.22 49.73 31.37
#